data_AF-A0A7Y3LNK6-F1
#
_entry.id   AF-A0A7Y3LNK6-F1
#
_cell.length_a   1.000
_cell.length_b   1.000
_cell.length_c   1.000
_cell.angle_alpha   90.00
_cell.angle_beta   90.00
_cell.angle_gamma   90.00
#
_symmetry.space_group_name_H-M   'P 1'
#
loop_
_entity.id
_entity.type
_entity.pdbx_description
1 polymer ?
#
loop_
_entity_poly.entity_id
_entity_poly.type
_entity_poly.pdbx_seq_one_letter_code
_entity_poly.pdbx_strand_id
1 'polypeptide(L)'
;MSKSSGIRKNLGYAALSLIYHELSLHTFLYNKSRSWKSHYPINEIMKLLVFSRILSPASKKRTYEEKDKFFEKMDFSQDDLYRSLGSINTLKDSVQFISTGK
;
A
#
# COMPACT_ATOMS: atom_id res chain seq x y z
N MET A 1 17.59 30.44 11.00
CA MET A 1 16.26 30.67 10.41
C MET A 1 15.86 29.50 9.54
N SER A 2 14.64 29.01 9.75
CA SER A 2 14.01 27.81 9.20
C SER A 2 14.08 27.72 7.67
N LYS A 3 14.60 26.59 7.16
CA LYS A 3 14.52 26.23 5.75
C LYS A 3 13.12 25.67 5.51
N SER A 4 12.24 26.49 4.95
CA SER A 4 10.93 26.10 4.45
C SER A 4 11.08 25.01 3.37
N SER A 5 11.15 23.74 3.77
CA SER A 5 11.07 22.59 2.86
C SER A 5 9.62 22.12 2.77
N GLY A 6 8.74 23.04 2.34
CA GLY A 6 7.30 22.77 2.21
C GLY A 6 7.04 21.62 1.22
N ILE A 7 6.67 20.46 1.77
CA ILE A 7 5.61 19.56 1.29
C ILE A 7 5.52 19.40 -0.24
N ARG A 8 6.62 19.03 -0.91
CA ARG A 8 6.53 18.46 -2.27
C ARG A 8 6.30 16.95 -2.18
N LYS A 9 5.16 16.58 -1.62
CA LYS A 9 4.68 15.20 -1.69
C LYS A 9 4.18 14.94 -3.11
N ASN A 10 4.33 13.71 -3.58
CA ASN A 10 4.00 13.34 -4.95
C ASN A 10 2.49 13.53 -5.18
N LEU A 11 2.06 14.40 -6.08
CA LEU A 11 0.63 14.51 -6.45
C LEU A 11 0.20 13.44 -7.47
N GLY A 12 1.16 12.88 -8.21
CA GLY A 12 0.94 11.85 -9.22
C GLY A 12 0.37 10.54 -8.68
N TYR A 13 0.53 10.23 -7.39
CA TYR A 13 -0.15 9.06 -6.81
C TYR A 13 -1.65 9.27 -6.60
N ALA A 14 -2.18 10.50 -6.66
CA ALA A 14 -3.61 10.75 -6.44
C ALA A 14 -4.49 10.00 -7.44
N ALA A 15 -4.08 9.95 -8.72
CA ALA A 15 -4.75 9.14 -9.74
C ALA A 15 -4.72 7.64 -9.40
N LEU A 16 -3.61 7.14 -8.86
CA LEU A 16 -3.50 5.75 -8.41
C LEU A 16 -4.36 5.48 -7.17
N SER A 17 -4.46 6.44 -6.25
CA SER A 17 -5.32 6.36 -5.06
C SER A 17 -6.80 6.34 -5.45
N LEU A 18 -7.21 7.13 -6.45
CA LEU A 18 -8.54 7.07 -7.04
C LEU A 18 -8.82 5.69 -7.64
N ILE A 19 -7.95 5.18 -8.52
CA ILE A 19 -8.12 3.83 -9.11
C ILE A 19 -8.19 2.76 -8.02
N TYR A 20 -7.34 2.84 -7.01
CA TYR A 20 -7.32 1.91 -5.88
C TYR A 20 -8.65 1.90 -5.11
N HIS A 21 -9.26 3.09 -4.95
CA HIS A 21 -10.56 3.24 -4.31
C HIS A 21 -11.70 2.73 -5.20
N GLU A 22 -11.72 3.09 -6.49
CA GLU A 22 -12.74 2.65 -7.47
C GLU A 22 -12.75 1.13 -7.62
N LEU A 23 -11.58 0.49 -7.63
CA LEU A 23 -11.46 -0.97 -7.62
C LEU A 23 -11.86 -1.60 -6.27
N SER A 24 -12.27 -0.80 -5.28
CA SER A 24 -12.68 -1.25 -3.95
C SER A 24 -11.63 -2.12 -3.22
N LEU A 25 -10.35 -1.94 -3.55
CA LEU A 25 -9.26 -2.74 -2.99
C LEU A 25 -9.13 -2.54 -1.48
N HIS A 26 -9.39 -1.32 -1.00
CA HIS A 26 -9.40 -1.02 0.43
C HIS A 26 -10.45 -1.86 1.19
N THR A 27 -11.66 -2.00 0.64
CA THR A 27 -12.74 -2.80 1.21
C THR A 27 -12.40 -4.29 1.17
N PHE A 28 -11.88 -4.77 0.05
CA PHE A 28 -11.44 -6.15 -0.12
C PHE A 28 -10.39 -6.54 0.93
N LEU A 29 -9.34 -5.72 1.08
CA LEU A 29 -8.28 -5.95 2.04
C LEU A 29 -8.78 -5.91 3.47
N TYR A 30 -9.61 -4.91 3.81
CA TYR A 30 -10.21 -4.80 5.13
C TYR A 30 -11.04 -6.05 5.49
N ASN A 31 -11.86 -6.54 4.55
CA ASN A 31 -12.67 -7.74 4.76
C ASN A 31 -11.81 -9.00 4.91
N LYS A 32 -10.77 -9.16 4.10
CA LYS A 32 -9.86 -10.31 4.18
C LYS A 32 -8.98 -10.29 5.42
N SER A 33 -8.54 -9.11 5.85
CA SER A 33 -7.67 -8.97 7.02
C SER A 33 -8.39 -9.18 8.34
N ARG A 34 -9.73 -9.17 8.38
CA ARG A 34 -10.50 -9.47 9.61
C ARG A 34 -10.21 -10.85 10.20
N SER A 35 -9.90 -11.83 9.37
CA SER A 35 -9.53 -13.17 9.84
C SER A 35 -8.06 -13.27 10.25
N TRP A 36 -7.24 -12.28 9.89
CA TRP A 36 -5.82 -12.27 10.21
C TRP A 36 -5.62 -11.64 11.57
N LYS A 37 -4.92 -12.33 12.48
CA LYS A 37 -4.38 -11.75 13.73
C LYS A 37 -3.16 -10.85 13.46
N SER A 38 -3.20 -10.13 12.34
CA SER A 38 -2.14 -9.27 11.85
C SER A 38 -2.00 -8.05 12.75
N HIS A 39 -0.77 -7.74 13.16
CA HIS A 39 -0.44 -6.54 13.93
C HIS A 39 -0.03 -5.36 13.04
N TYR A 40 -0.22 -5.46 11.73
CA TYR A 40 0.18 -4.42 10.77
C TYR A 40 -0.96 -3.95 9.86
N PRO A 41 -0.91 -2.68 9.42
CA PRO A 41 -1.92 -2.06 8.56
C PRO A 41 -1.74 -2.49 7.09
N ILE A 42 -2.37 -3.62 6.72
CA ILE A 42 -2.19 -4.22 5.40
C ILE A 42 -2.57 -3.29 4.24
N ASN A 43 -3.61 -2.46 4.43
CA ASN A 43 -4.14 -1.59 3.38
C ASN A 43 -3.10 -0.52 3.01
N GLU A 44 -2.53 0.12 4.03
CA GLU A 44 -1.50 1.15 3.92
C GLU A 44 -0.22 0.57 3.31
N ILE A 45 0.19 -0.62 3.76
CA ILE A 45 1.34 -1.33 3.17
C ILE A 45 1.08 -1.66 1.70
N MET A 46 -0.12 -2.15 1.35
CA MET A 46 -0.48 -2.46 -0.03
C MET A 46 -0.50 -1.22 -0.92
N LYS A 47 -1.06 -0.11 -0.45
CA LYS A 47 -1.01 1.17 -1.17
C LYS A 47 0.43 1.60 -1.41
N LEU A 48 1.28 1.59 -0.38
CA LEU A 48 2.70 1.92 -0.51
C LEU A 48 3.39 1.07 -1.59
N LEU A 49 3.20 -0.25 -1.53
CA LEU A 49 3.83 -1.19 -2.46
C LEU A 49 3.35 -0.99 -3.90
N VAL A 50 2.03 -0.82 -4.11
CA VAL A 50 1.44 -0.63 -5.44
C VAL A 50 1.86 0.72 -6.03
N PHE A 51 1.69 1.81 -5.29
CA PHE A 51 2.01 3.15 -5.80
C PHE A 51 3.50 3.28 -6.10
N SER A 52 4.37 2.77 -5.22
CA SER A 52 5.81 2.81 -5.44
C SER A 52 6.23 1.95 -6.63
N ARG A 53 5.61 0.77 -6.83
CA ARG A 53 5.93 -0.09 -7.98
C ARG A 53 5.63 0.58 -9.32
N ILE A 54 4.58 1.39 -9.38
CA ILE A 54 4.17 2.10 -10.60
C ILE A 54 5.01 3.36 -10.80
N LEU A 55 5.19 4.17 -9.76
CA LEU A 55 5.81 5.50 -9.89
C LEU A 55 7.35 5.48 -9.84
N SER A 56 7.94 4.57 -9.06
CA SER A 56 9.39 4.51 -8.84
C SER A 56 9.79 3.12 -8.33
N PRO A 57 9.77 2.09 -9.20
CA PRO A 57 10.01 0.71 -8.80
C PRO A 57 11.38 0.54 -8.13
N ALA A 58 11.38 -0.07 -6.95
CA ALA A 58 12.59 -0.29 -6.17
C ALA A 58 12.51 -1.57 -5.33
N SER A 59 13.55 -1.82 -4.53
CA SER A 59 13.56 -2.87 -3.51
C SER A 59 12.54 -2.52 -2.40
N LYS A 60 12.06 -3.55 -1.69
CA LYS A 60 11.11 -3.39 -0.56
C LYS A 60 11.66 -2.45 0.52
N LYS A 61 12.96 -2.57 0.81
CA LYS A 61 13.67 -1.69 1.76
C LYS A 61 13.63 -0.24 1.30
N ARG A 62 14.01 0.03 0.04
CA ARG A 62 13.98 1.40 -0.50
C ARG A 62 12.55 1.96 -0.58
N THR A 63 11.58 1.13 -0.96
CA THR A 63 10.16 1.51 -0.91
C THR A 63 9.72 1.95 0.49
N TYR A 64 10.15 1.24 1.53
CA TYR A 64 9.88 1.63 2.92
C TYR A 64 10.56 2.95 3.30
N GLU A 65 11.85 3.10 2.98
CA GLU A 65 12.61 4.33 3.25
C GLU A 65 12.01 5.57 2.57
N GLU A 66 11.31 5.36 1.45
CA GLU A 66 10.69 6.42 0.66
C GLU A 66 9.18 6.60 0.93
N LYS A 67 8.62 5.91 1.94
CA LYS A 67 7.16 5.88 2.20
C LYS A 67 6.52 7.24 2.46
N ASP A 68 7.29 8.19 3.00
CA ASP A 68 6.79 9.51 3.37
C ASP A 68 6.68 10.49 2.18
N LYS A 69 6.99 10.03 0.95
CA LYS A 69 6.78 10.77 -0.30
C LYS A 69 5.29 10.97 -0.66
N PHE A 70 4.38 10.18 -0.09
CA PHE A 70 2.93 10.25 -0.33
C PHE A 70 2.22 11.13 0.71
N PHE A 71 1.05 11.69 0.38
CA PHE A 71 0.24 12.45 1.36
C PHE A 71 -0.44 11.54 2.38
N GLU A 72 -0.68 10.27 2.04
CA GLU A 72 -1.17 9.26 2.97
C GLU A 72 -0.17 8.97 4.10
N LYS A 73 -0.70 8.72 5.30
CA LYS A 73 0.11 8.39 6.47
C LYS A 73 0.50 6.91 6.42
N MET A 74 1.78 6.64 6.18
CA MET A 74 2.34 5.27 6.20
C MET A 74 2.90 4.96 7.59
N ASP A 75 2.02 4.55 8.51
CA ASP A 75 2.34 4.31 9.93
C ASP A 75 2.53 2.81 10.23
N PHE A 76 3.71 2.29 9.90
CA PHE A 76 4.12 0.91 10.15
C PHE A 76 5.64 0.80 10.10
N SER A 77 6.20 -0.28 10.67
CA SER A 77 7.63 -0.55 10.64
C SER A 77 8.08 -1.26 9.36
N GLN A 78 9.39 -1.32 9.14
CA GLN A 78 9.95 -2.09 8.02
C GLN A 78 9.65 -3.59 8.17
N ASP A 79 9.68 -4.10 9.41
CA ASP A 79 9.36 -5.48 9.73
C ASP A 79 7.89 -5.79 9.43
N ASP A 80 6.98 -4.87 9.73
CA ASP A 80 5.56 -4.99 9.36
C ASP A 80 5.38 -5.12 7.85
N LEU A 81 6.09 -4.29 7.08
CA LEU A 81 6.09 -4.39 5.62
C LEU A 81 6.54 -5.78 5.17
N TYR A 82 7.65 -6.31 5.71
CA TYR A 82 8.11 -7.65 5.32
C TYR A 82 7.16 -8.76 5.77
N ARG A 83 6.63 -8.72 7.00
CA ARG A 83 5.67 -9.71 7.51
C ARG A 83 4.39 -9.73 6.69
N SER A 84 3.94 -8.56 6.22
CA SER A 84 2.74 -8.44 5.40
C SER A 84 2.83 -9.20 4.07
N LEU A 85 4.03 -9.38 3.52
CA LEU A 85 4.22 -10.04 2.22
C LEU A 85 3.68 -11.47 2.21
N GLY A 86 3.81 -12.19 3.33
CA GLY A 86 3.25 -13.53 3.48
C GLY A 86 1.73 -13.51 3.33
N SER A 87 1.07 -12.60 4.05
CA SER A 87 -0.38 -12.45 4.00
C SER A 87 -0.86 -11.95 2.63
N ILE A 88 -0.16 -11.00 2.01
CA ILE A 88 -0.44 -10.53 0.65
C ILE A 88 -0.36 -11.68 -0.35
N ASN A 89 0.63 -12.56 -0.21
CA ASN A 89 0.77 -13.72 -1.09
C ASN A 89 -0.45 -14.65 -1.03
N THR A 90 -1.09 -14.80 0.13
CA THR A 90 -2.34 -15.59 0.26
C THR A 90 -3.54 -14.95 -0.46
N LEU A 91 -3.50 -13.66 -0.74
CA LEU A 91 -4.57 -12.97 -1.46
C LEU A 91 -4.51 -13.17 -2.97
N LYS A 92 -3.36 -13.63 -3.51
CA LYS A 92 -3.14 -13.79 -4.96
C LYS A 92 -4.28 -14.55 -5.63
N ASP A 93 -4.69 -15.65 -5.03
CA ASP A 93 -5.71 -16.54 -5.58
C ASP A 93 -7.13 -15.95 -5.39
N SER A 94 -7.33 -15.15 -4.34
CA SER A 94 -8.60 -14.48 -4.07
C SER A 94 -8.88 -13.32 -5.03
N VAL A 95 -7.85 -12.61 -5.50
CA VAL A 95 -7.99 -11.48 -6.42
C VAL A 95 -8.36 -11.96 -7.84
N GLN A 96 -7.86 -13.13 -8.27
CA GLN A 96 -8.23 -13.71 -9.57
C GLN A 96 -9.73 -14.02 -9.66
N PHE A 97 -10.37 -14.42 -8.56
CA PHE A 97 -11.79 -14.79 -8.56
C PHE A 97 -12.70 -13.59 -8.88
N ILE A 98 -12.39 -12.40 -8.37
CA ILE A 98 -13.15 -11.15 -8.63
C ILE A 98 -13.16 -10.79 -10.12
N SER A 99 -12.08 -11.10 -10.85
CA SER A 99 -11.96 -10.85 -12.29
C SER A 99 -12.78 -11.82 -13.15
N THR A 100 -13.26 -12.94 -12.61
CA THR A 100 -13.79 -14.04 -13.42
C THR A 100 -15.31 -14.18 -13.38
N GLY A 101 -16.01 -13.32 -12.63
CA GLY A 101 -17.48 -13.21 -12.69
C GLY A 101 -18.24 -14.53 -12.50
N LYS A 102 -17.73 -15.45 -11.67
CA LYS A 102 -18.42 -16.65 -11.22
C LYS A 102 -18.66 -16.58 -9.73
#